data_AF-A8MFN4-F1
#
_entry.id   AF-A8MFN4-F1
#
_cell.length_a   1.000
_cell.length_b   1.000
_cell.length_c   1.000
_cell.angle_alpha   90.00
_cell.angle_beta   90.00
_cell.angle_gamma   90.00
#
_symmetry.space_group_name_H-M   'P 1'
#
loop_
_entity.id
_entity.type
_entity.pdbx_description
1 polymer ?
#
loop_
_entity_poly.entity_id
_entity_poly.type
_entity_poly.pdbx_seq_one_letter_code
_entity_poly.pdbx_strand_id
1 'polypeptide(L)' 'MYEYKYVQATLGGFFKEANHREIINEHAKQGWRLVQVLPMYYNSHGKPMEYEIIFERKIDE' A
#
# COMPACT_ATOMS: atom_id res chain seq x y z
N MET A 1 -10.75 4.49 -18.62
CA MET A 1 -10.79 5.09 -17.25
C MET A 1 -9.78 4.38 -16.34
N TYR A 2 -9.60 4.78 -15.08
CA TYR A 2 -8.75 4.04 -14.12
C TYR A 2 -9.59 3.53 -12.95
N GLU A 3 -9.33 2.30 -12.52
CA GLU A 3 -9.80 1.76 -11.24
C GLU A 3 -8.67 1.84 -10.21
N TYR A 4 -9.05 2.03 -8.95
CA TYR A 4 -8.12 2.16 -7.83
C TYR A 4 -8.35 1.06 -6.81
N LYS A 5 -7.25 0.61 -6.18
CA LYS A 5 -7.26 -0.34 -5.08
C LYS A 5 -6.39 0.18 -3.94
N TYR A 6 -6.90 0.02 -2.71
CA TYR A 6 -6.26 0.46 -1.48
C TYR A 6 -5.95 -0.78 -0.62
N VAL A 7 -4.69 -0.99 -0.28
CA VAL A 7 -4.24 -2.17 0.47
C VAL A 7 -3.47 -1.75 1.70
N GLN A 8 -3.94 -2.14 2.88
CA GLN A 8 -3.23 -1.87 4.12
C GLN A 8 -1.90 -2.64 4.14
N ALA A 9 -0.83 -1.93 4.51
CA ALA A 9 0.50 -2.49 4.67
C ALA A 9 1.09 -2.07 6.02
N THR A 10 2.04 -2.88 6.49
CA THR A 10 2.92 -2.52 7.59
C THR A 10 4.33 -2.35 7.06
N LEU A 11 4.99 -1.26 7.46
CA LEU A 11 6.43 -1.07 7.22
C LEU A 11 7.30 -1.71 8.31
N GLY A 12 6.70 -2.58 9.13
CA GLY A 12 7.33 -3.25 10.24
C GLY A 12 7.12 -2.53 11.57
N GLY A 13 7.33 -3.26 12.66
CA GLY A 13 7.21 -2.78 14.04
C GLY A 13 7.75 -3.83 15.02
N PHE A 14 7.52 -3.65 16.32
CA PHE A 14 8.07 -4.55 17.36
C PHE A 14 7.73 -6.04 17.18
N PHE A 15 6.63 -6.38 16.50
CA PHE A 15 6.16 -7.76 16.32
C PHE A 15 5.72 -8.11 14.89
N LYS A 16 5.94 -7.23 13.90
CA LYS A 16 5.49 -7.45 12.52
C LYS A 16 6.63 -7.14 11.55
N GLU A 17 6.85 -8.04 10.60
CA GLU A 17 7.75 -7.79 9.47
C GLU A 17 7.09 -6.86 8.46
N ALA A 18 7.92 -6.10 7.74
CA ALA A 18 7.43 -5.20 6.71
C ALA A 18 6.94 -6.02 5.50
N ASN A 19 5.67 -5.87 5.11
CA ASN A 19 5.06 -6.65 4.03
C ASN A 19 4.84 -5.86 2.73
N HIS A 20 5.18 -4.57 2.71
CA HIS A 20 4.94 -3.69 1.55
C HIS A 20 5.53 -4.22 0.24
N ARG A 21 6.73 -4.79 0.26
CA ARG A 21 7.40 -5.31 -0.95
C ARG A 21 6.65 -6.49 -1.55
N GLU A 22 6.23 -7.42 -0.71
CA GLU A 22 5.47 -8.59 -1.13
C GLU A 22 4.12 -8.18 -1.72
N ILE A 23 3.40 -7.29 -1.03
CA ILE A 23 2.13 -6.74 -1.52
C ILE A 23 2.30 -6.08 -2.90
N ILE A 24 3.33 -5.24 -3.07
CA ILE A 24 3.61 -4.57 -4.35
C ILE A 24 3.91 -5.58 -5.46
N ASN A 25 4.76 -6.57 -5.19
CA ASN A 25 5.12 -7.58 -6.18
C ASN A 25 3.91 -8.43 -6.61
N GLU A 26 3.08 -8.87 -5.66
CA GLU A 26 1.89 -9.66 -5.97
C GLU A 26 0.85 -8.89 -6.78
N HIS A 27 0.68 -7.59 -6.51
CA HIS A 27 -0.23 -6.74 -7.28
C HIS A 27 0.33 -6.37 -8.65
N ALA A 28 1.64 -6.16 -8.77
CA ALA A 28 2.29 -5.91 -10.06
C ALA A 28 2.10 -7.09 -11.03
N LYS A 29 2.18 -8.34 -10.55
CA LYS A 29 1.89 -9.55 -11.34
C LYS A 29 0.45 -9.58 -11.89
N GLN A 30 -0.48 -8.89 -11.24
CA GLN A 30 -1.88 -8.79 -11.61
C GLN A 30 -2.19 -7.56 -12.49
N GLY A 31 -1.16 -6.82 -12.91
CA GLY A 31 -1.30 -5.64 -13.77
C GLY A 31 -1.65 -4.35 -13.02
N TRP A 32 -1.56 -4.34 -11.69
CA TRP A 32 -1.73 -3.12 -10.89
C TRP A 32 -0.43 -2.32 -10.85
N ARG A 33 -0.54 -1.01 -11.07
CA ARG A 33 0.58 -0.07 -10.98
C ARG A 33 0.58 0.60 -9.61
N LEU A 34 1.75 0.63 -8.95
CA LEU A 34 1.92 1.39 -7.72
C LEU A 34 1.77 2.89 -8.00
N VAL A 35 0.89 3.54 -7.23
CA VAL A 35 0.69 5.00 -7.27
C VAL A 35 1.38 5.66 -6.08
N GLN A 36 1.08 5.19 -4.86
CA GLN A 36 1.55 5.82 -3.63
C GLN A 36 1.54 4.84 -2.46
N VAL A 37 2.39 5.12 -1.44
CA VAL A 37 2.27 4.55 -0.10
C VAL A 37 1.93 5.71 0.86
N LEU A 38 0.76 5.69 1.48
CA LEU A 38 0.22 6.76 2.31
C LEU A 38 0.17 6.34 3.78
N PRO A 39 0.84 7.06 4.71
CA PRO A 39 0.61 6.88 6.14
C PRO A 39 -0.77 7.40 6.56
N MET A 40 -1.58 6.54 7.19
CA MET A 40 -2.99 6.85 7.53
C MET A 40 -3.15 7.36 8.96
N TYR A 41 -2.43 6.76 9.91
CA TYR A 41 -2.54 7.09 11.33
C TYR A 41 -1.17 7.38 11.94
N TYR A 42 -1.11 8.43 12.76
CA TYR A 42 0.09 8.82 13.49
C TYR A 42 -0.16 8.68 14.99
N ASN A 43 0.84 8.23 15.74
CA ASN A 43 0.77 8.25 17.19
C ASN A 43 1.02 9.68 17.75
N SER A 44 0.90 9.84 19.07
CA SER A 44 1.13 11.12 19.76
C SER A 44 2.54 11.71 19.59
N HIS A 45 3.49 10.92 19.07
CA HIS A 45 4.86 11.35 18.78
C HIS A 45 5.10 11.59 17.28
N GLY A 46 4.04 11.62 16.46
CA GLY A 46 4.13 11.84 15.02
C GLY A 46 4.71 10.67 14.21
N LYS A 47 4.75 9.45 14.79
CA LYS A 47 5.20 8.26 14.05
C LYS A 47 4.01 7.58 13.35
N PRO A 48 4.11 7.25 12.06
CA PRO A 48 3.04 6.54 11.37
C PRO A 48 2.93 5.09 11.88
N MET A 49 1.70 4.67 12.16
CA MET A 49 1.35 3.36 12.70
C MET A 49 0.82 2.39 11.63
N GLU A 50 0.19 2.94 10.59
CA GLU A 50 -0.41 2.18 9.50
C GLU A 50 -0.16 2.89 8.17
N TYR A 51 -0.05 2.09 7.13
CA TYR A 51 0.20 2.54 5.77
C TYR A 51 -0.82 1.92 4.85
N GLU A 52 -1.17 2.65 3.80
CA GLU A 52 -2.01 2.20 2.72
C GLU A 52 -1.22 2.28 1.42
N ILE A 53 -1.21 1.19 0.66
CA ILE A 53 -0.63 1.15 -0.68
C ILE A 53 -1.76 1.35 -1.67
N ILE A 54 -1.63 2.40 -2.47
CA ILE A 54 -2.60 2.79 -3.49
C ILE A 54 -2.09 2.30 -4.83
N PHE A 55 -2.92 1.52 -5.51
CA PHE A 55 -2.67 1.03 -6.87
C PHE A 55 -3.71 1.57 -7.84
N GLU A 56 -3.32 1.69 -9.11
CA GLU A 56 -4.21 1.96 -10.24
C GLU A 56 -4.09 0.88 -11.31
N ARG A 57 -5.16 0.68 -12.08
CA ARG A 57 -5.15 -0.09 -13.32
C ARG A 57 -6.06 0.57 -14.35
N LYS A 58 -5.70 0.49 -15.64
CA LYS A 58 -6.57 0.96 -16.72
C LYS A 58 -7.79 0.05 -16.83
N ILE A 59 -8.96 0.66 -16.95
CA ILE A 59 -10.20 0.02 -17.35
C ILE A 59 -10.27 0.15 -18.88
N ASP A 60 -10.29 -0.98 -19.56
CA ASP A 60 -10.57 -1.05 -20.99
C ASP A 60 -12.03 -0.62 -21.23
N GLU A 61 -12.24 0.24 -22.22
CA GLU A 61 -13.57 0.77 -22.59
C GLU A 61 -14.48 -0.26 -23.24
#